data_AF-X1MEH1-F1
#
_entry.id   AF-X1MEH1-F1
#
_cell.length_a   1.000
_cell.length_b   1.000
_cell.length_c   1.000
_cell.angle_alpha   90.00
_cell.angle_beta   90.00
_cell.angle_gamma   90.00
#
_symmetry.space_group_name_H-M   'P 1'
#
loop_
_entity.id
_entity.type
_entity.pdbx_description
1 polymer ?
#
loop_
_entity_poly.entity_id
_entity_poly.type
_entity_poly.pdbx_seq_one_letter_code
_entity_poly.pdbx_strand_id
1 'polypeptide(L)'
;MTKLKASLFSLGATGQLSKLFSFAKRQGSQIIERKPIPTDAKSPNQLFFRHMFTKCVDLWHLLSEAEKQQWESAARPRHMTGYAWYISQCLRPNPGIYLPLQGGTMSGNIDMDKNRLLKLPLPTDNQEAASKAYTDALILPATQVEPSHIDPATFDDLQDLINNTMSAGRTTGGLIEASGALGSIKVNLGTGFIKTSDSPNGLTRSFNWSDTVIVHGALPAKIIDKAANYIYIDYSAGVPVPKATTDRATIEFNRMFTLGRVYR
;
A
#
# COMPACT_ATOMS: atom_id res chain seq x y z
N MET A 1 -53.14 -6.86 92.58
CA MET A 1 -52.43 -7.47 91.43
C MET A 1 -53.03 -6.93 90.14
N THR A 2 -52.35 -6.01 89.46
CA THR A 2 -52.78 -5.48 88.15
C THR A 2 -52.52 -6.52 87.06
N LYS A 3 -53.57 -6.93 86.33
CA LYS A 3 -53.47 -7.91 85.24
C LYS A 3 -52.60 -7.36 84.11
N LEU A 4 -51.56 -8.10 83.71
CA LEU A 4 -50.76 -7.82 82.52
C LEU A 4 -51.66 -7.91 81.27
N LYS A 5 -51.76 -6.82 80.49
CA LYS A 5 -52.64 -6.73 79.31
C LYS A 5 -52.01 -7.25 78.00
N ALA A 6 -50.74 -7.66 78.01
CA ALA A 6 -50.06 -8.24 76.84
C ALA A 6 -49.02 -9.29 77.26
N SER A 7 -48.87 -10.34 76.45
CA SER A 7 -47.81 -11.34 76.62
C SER A 7 -46.43 -10.71 76.39
N LEU A 8 -45.50 -10.91 77.33
CA LEU A 8 -44.11 -10.42 77.21
C LEU A 8 -43.35 -11.01 76.01
N PHE A 9 -43.84 -12.12 75.44
CA PHE A 9 -43.36 -12.67 74.18
C PHE A 9 -44.51 -13.38 73.45
N SER A 10 -44.83 -12.98 72.22
CA SER A 10 -45.70 -13.70 71.30
C SER A 10 -45.02 -13.86 69.95
N LEU A 11 -44.83 -15.10 69.50
CA LEU A 11 -44.29 -15.41 68.18
C LEU A 11 -45.44 -15.79 67.25
N GLY A 12 -45.95 -14.81 66.51
CA GLY A 12 -46.88 -15.03 65.40
C GLY A 12 -46.10 -15.08 64.09
N ALA A 13 -45.85 -16.28 63.55
CA ALA A 13 -45.26 -16.44 62.23
C ALA A 13 -46.29 -17.06 61.29
N THR A 14 -46.80 -16.28 60.33
CA THR A 14 -47.66 -16.76 59.26
C THR A 14 -46.87 -16.78 57.95
N GLY A 15 -46.58 -17.97 57.41
CA GLY A 15 -45.88 -18.17 56.13
C GLY A 15 -44.89 -19.35 56.13
N GLN A 16 -44.36 -19.70 54.96
CA GLN A 16 -43.31 -20.72 54.83
C GLN A 16 -41.96 -20.18 55.35
N LEU A 17 -41.66 -20.42 56.63
CA LEU A 17 -40.40 -20.01 57.29
C LEU A 17 -39.14 -20.52 56.57
N SER A 18 -39.24 -21.62 55.82
CA SER A 18 -38.13 -22.28 55.11
C SER A 18 -37.49 -21.44 54.00
N LYS A 19 -38.19 -20.47 53.42
CA LYS A 19 -37.64 -19.61 52.36
C LYS A 19 -36.87 -18.41 52.90
N LEU A 20 -37.19 -17.97 54.12
CA LEU A 20 -36.67 -16.75 54.70
C LEU A 20 -35.49 -16.99 55.63
N PHE A 21 -35.45 -18.15 56.29
CA PHE A 21 -34.44 -18.45 57.30
C PHE A 21 -33.68 -19.74 56.96
N SER A 22 -32.36 -19.70 57.12
CA SER A 22 -31.50 -20.87 57.13
C SER A 22 -31.13 -21.20 58.57
N PHE A 23 -31.35 -22.46 58.96
CA PHE A 23 -30.85 -23.01 60.21
C PHE A 23 -29.41 -23.46 59.98
N ALA A 24 -28.45 -22.81 60.64
CA ALA A 24 -27.04 -23.15 60.53
C ALA A 24 -26.44 -23.31 61.93
N LYS A 25 -25.61 -24.35 62.11
CA LYS A 25 -24.79 -24.51 63.32
C LYS A 25 -23.46 -23.79 63.10
N ARG A 26 -23.21 -22.72 63.85
CA ARG A 26 -21.95 -21.95 63.82
C ARG A 26 -21.37 -21.88 65.23
N GLN A 27 -20.08 -22.19 65.35
CA GLN A 27 -19.33 -22.17 66.61
C GLN A 27 -20.08 -22.85 67.78
N GLY A 28 -20.65 -24.03 67.52
CA GLY A 28 -21.33 -24.84 68.55
C GLY A 28 -22.78 -24.43 68.84
N SER A 29 -23.24 -23.25 68.44
CA SER A 29 -24.62 -22.78 68.66
C SER A 29 -25.49 -22.95 67.42
N GLN A 30 -26.77 -23.30 67.62
CA GLN A 30 -27.76 -23.28 66.55
C GLN A 30 -28.28 -21.85 66.37
N ILE A 31 -28.09 -21.30 65.17
CA ILE A 31 -28.48 -19.93 64.85
C ILE A 31 -29.47 -19.97 63.69
N ILE A 32 -30.51 -19.15 63.81
CA ILE A 32 -31.47 -18.88 62.73
C ILE A 32 -31.03 -17.58 62.08
N GLU A 33 -30.55 -17.63 60.84
CA GLU A 33 -30.16 -16.43 60.08
C GLU A 33 -31.07 -16.25 58.86
N ARG A 34 -31.33 -15.00 58.48
CA ARG A 34 -32.02 -14.70 57.23
C ARG A 34 -31.16 -15.20 56.08
N LYS A 35 -31.75 -15.97 55.15
CA LYS A 35 -31.01 -16.48 53.99
C LYS A 35 -30.32 -15.29 53.27
N PRO A 36 -28.98 -15.29 53.16
CA PRO A 36 -28.30 -14.19 52.49
C PRO A 36 -28.71 -14.19 51.02
N ILE A 37 -29.25 -13.05 50.56
CA ILE A 37 -29.45 -12.80 49.14
C ILE A 37 -28.15 -12.16 48.66
N PRO A 38 -27.34 -12.82 47.82
CA PRO A 38 -26.14 -12.20 47.28
C PRO A 38 -26.52 -10.91 46.54
N THR A 39 -26.08 -9.76 47.05
CA THR A 39 -26.26 -8.49 46.36
C THR A 39 -25.25 -8.41 45.22
N ASP A 40 -25.72 -8.17 44.00
CA ASP A 40 -24.83 -7.93 42.86
C ASP A 40 -24.08 -6.62 43.09
N ALA A 41 -22.79 -6.72 43.44
CA ALA A 41 -21.96 -5.57 43.78
C ALA A 41 -21.71 -4.62 42.60
N LYS A 42 -22.05 -5.03 41.36
CA LYS A 42 -21.88 -4.26 40.11
C LYS A 42 -20.54 -3.52 40.04
N SER A 43 -19.48 -4.15 40.54
CA SER A 43 -18.16 -3.51 40.47
C SER A 43 -17.74 -3.34 39.00
N PRO A 44 -16.91 -2.35 38.66
CA PRO A 44 -16.45 -2.17 37.28
C PRO A 44 -15.86 -3.44 36.68
N ASN A 45 -15.08 -4.20 37.46
CA ASN A 45 -14.53 -5.49 37.04
C ASN A 45 -15.61 -6.53 36.79
N GLN A 46 -16.63 -6.63 37.65
CA GLN A 46 -17.75 -7.56 37.46
C GLN A 46 -18.58 -7.21 36.22
N LEU A 47 -18.84 -5.92 35.98
CA LEU A 47 -19.55 -5.46 34.77
C LEU A 47 -18.72 -5.76 33.52
N PHE A 48 -17.40 -5.56 33.57
CA PHE A 48 -16.49 -5.92 32.49
C PHE A 48 -16.53 -7.41 32.17
N PHE A 49 -16.40 -8.29 33.17
CA PHE A 49 -16.47 -9.74 32.96
C PHE A 49 -17.85 -10.19 32.45
N ARG A 50 -18.94 -9.58 32.91
CA ARG A 50 -20.29 -9.84 32.38
C ARG A 50 -20.41 -9.45 30.92
N HIS A 51 -19.92 -8.27 30.56
CA HIS A 51 -19.92 -7.80 29.18
C HIS A 51 -19.12 -8.73 28.27
N MET A 52 -17.94 -9.17 28.71
CA MET A 52 -17.13 -10.15 27.97
C MET A 52 -17.87 -11.48 27.82
N PHE A 53 -18.48 -11.98 28.89
CA PHE A 53 -19.27 -13.22 28.85
C PHE A 53 -20.43 -13.12 27.86
N THR A 54 -21.20 -12.04 27.88
CA THR A 54 -22.31 -11.79 26.94
C THR A 54 -21.81 -11.80 25.50
N LYS A 55 -20.69 -11.13 25.20
CA LYS A 55 -20.09 -11.15 23.86
C LYS A 55 -19.70 -12.54 23.40
N CYS A 56 -19.11 -13.36 24.26
CA CYS A 56 -18.77 -14.75 23.93
C CYS A 56 -20.05 -15.55 23.61
N VAL A 57 -21.10 -15.37 24.38
CA VAL A 57 -22.39 -16.03 24.14
C VAL A 57 -22.98 -15.63 22.79
N ASP A 58 -22.99 -14.33 22.46
CA ASP A 58 -23.50 -13.83 21.18
C ASP A 58 -22.71 -14.45 20.00
N LEU A 59 -21.39 -14.53 20.12
CA LEU A 59 -20.54 -15.17 19.12
C LEU A 59 -20.87 -16.66 18.95
N TRP A 60 -21.09 -17.42 20.03
CA TRP A 60 -21.53 -18.82 19.95
C TRP A 60 -22.84 -18.97 19.16
N HIS A 61 -23.77 -18.03 19.32
CA HIS A 61 -25.04 -18.06 18.60
C HIS A 61 -24.90 -17.77 17.11
N LEU A 62 -23.87 -17.00 16.71
CA LEU A 62 -23.56 -16.72 15.31
C LEU A 62 -22.88 -17.88 14.57
N LEU A 63 -22.28 -18.85 15.28
CA LEU A 63 -21.64 -20.01 14.65
C LEU A 63 -22.67 -20.90 13.91
N SER A 64 -22.27 -21.38 12.74
CA SER A 64 -23.00 -22.38 11.96
C SER A 64 -23.05 -23.75 12.66
N GLU A 65 -23.96 -24.62 12.23
CA GLU A 65 -24.08 -25.98 12.80
C GLU A 65 -22.81 -26.80 12.57
N ALA A 66 -22.14 -26.63 11.42
CA ALA A 66 -20.89 -27.31 11.10
C ALA A 66 -19.75 -26.90 12.05
N GLU A 67 -19.62 -25.61 12.36
CA GLU A 67 -18.61 -25.11 13.29
C GLU A 67 -18.90 -25.58 14.72
N LYS A 68 -20.18 -25.56 15.15
CA LYS A 68 -20.59 -26.09 16.46
C LYS A 68 -20.21 -27.58 16.62
N GLN A 69 -20.35 -28.39 15.57
CA GLN A 69 -19.93 -29.79 15.59
C GLN A 69 -18.41 -29.96 15.75
N GLN A 70 -17.60 -29.06 15.18
CA GLN A 70 -16.14 -29.07 15.38
C GLN A 70 -15.78 -28.72 16.83
N TRP A 71 -16.48 -27.78 17.45
CA TRP A 71 -16.28 -27.47 18.87
C TRP A 71 -16.69 -28.64 19.77
N GLU A 72 -17.80 -29.32 19.46
CA GLU A 72 -18.21 -30.53 20.17
C GLU A 72 -17.19 -31.67 20.03
N SER A 73 -16.66 -31.90 18.83
CA SER A 73 -15.64 -32.93 18.62
C SER A 73 -14.34 -32.62 19.38
N ALA A 74 -13.93 -31.35 19.44
CA ALA A 74 -12.77 -30.90 20.21
C ALA A 74 -12.98 -30.94 21.74
N ALA A 75 -14.23 -30.83 22.20
CA ALA A 75 -14.60 -30.84 23.61
C ALA A 75 -14.77 -32.26 24.18
N ARG A 76 -15.15 -33.25 23.36
CA ARG A 76 -15.34 -34.66 23.76
C ARG A 76 -14.14 -35.26 24.52
N PRO A 77 -12.88 -35.13 24.06
CA PRO A 77 -11.71 -35.65 24.78
C PRO A 77 -11.49 -34.99 26.15
N ARG A 78 -12.12 -33.83 26.39
CA ARG A 78 -11.98 -33.02 27.60
C ARG A 78 -13.15 -33.17 28.55
N HIS A 79 -14.09 -34.08 28.26
CA HIS A 79 -15.31 -34.29 29.04
C HIS A 79 -16.12 -32.99 29.24
N MET A 80 -16.15 -32.12 28.23
CA MET A 80 -16.89 -30.87 28.21
C MET A 80 -17.83 -30.82 27.02
N THR A 81 -18.87 -29.99 27.10
CA THR A 81 -19.68 -29.64 25.91
C THR A 81 -18.89 -28.67 25.02
N GLY A 82 -19.20 -28.66 23.72
CA GLY A 82 -18.63 -27.71 22.76
C GLY A 82 -18.81 -26.27 23.22
N TYR A 83 -20.01 -25.95 23.74
CA TYR A 83 -20.30 -24.64 24.34
C TYR A 83 -19.40 -24.31 25.54
N ALA A 84 -19.27 -25.22 26.51
CA ALA A 84 -18.45 -24.97 27.70
C ALA A 84 -16.96 -24.83 27.34
N TRP A 85 -16.49 -25.63 26.38
CA TRP A 85 -15.13 -25.54 25.87
C TRP A 85 -14.89 -24.21 25.15
N TYR A 86 -15.81 -23.81 24.28
CA TYR A 86 -15.80 -22.54 23.54
C TYR A 86 -15.77 -21.34 24.49
N ILE A 87 -16.70 -21.27 25.44
CA ILE A 87 -16.75 -20.19 26.44
C ILE A 87 -15.45 -20.13 27.26
N SER A 88 -14.86 -21.29 27.60
CA SER A 88 -13.57 -21.31 28.29
C SER A 88 -12.40 -20.80 27.44
N GLN A 89 -12.43 -21.01 26.11
CA GLN A 89 -11.42 -20.45 25.21
C GLN A 89 -11.60 -18.95 25.05
N CYS A 90 -12.84 -18.47 24.94
CA CYS A 90 -13.12 -17.05 24.75
C CYS A 90 -12.86 -16.21 26.02
N LEU A 91 -12.86 -16.82 27.22
CA LEU A 91 -12.71 -16.13 28.51
C LEU A 91 -11.37 -16.34 29.22
N ARG A 92 -10.59 -17.38 28.88
CA ARG A 92 -9.17 -17.44 29.29
C ARG A 92 -8.46 -16.23 28.68
N PRO A 93 -7.48 -15.61 29.37
CA PRO A 93 -6.95 -14.30 28.96
C PRO A 93 -6.60 -14.43 27.49
N ASN A 94 -7.35 -13.77 26.59
CA ASN A 94 -7.22 -14.05 25.16
C ASN A 94 -5.84 -13.54 24.74
N PRO A 95 -4.82 -14.39 24.59
CA PRO A 95 -3.48 -13.94 24.28
C PRO A 95 -3.42 -13.93 22.76
N GLY A 96 -3.88 -12.83 22.16
CA GLY A 96 -3.49 -12.46 20.79
C GLY A 96 -4.10 -13.24 19.63
N ILE A 97 -5.16 -14.03 19.79
CA ILE A 97 -5.69 -14.79 18.64
C ILE A 97 -6.58 -13.91 17.74
N TYR A 98 -7.32 -12.92 18.27
CA TYR A 98 -8.14 -12.03 17.42
C TYR A 98 -8.27 -10.62 18.01
N LEU A 99 -8.25 -9.60 17.13
CA LEU A 99 -8.70 -8.26 17.49
C LEU A 99 -10.23 -8.25 17.67
N PRO A 100 -10.76 -7.62 18.72
CA PRO A 100 -12.20 -7.46 18.87
C PRO A 100 -12.80 -6.68 17.70
N LEU A 101 -13.97 -7.08 17.21
CA LEU A 101 -14.70 -6.42 16.11
C LEU A 101 -15.08 -4.96 16.41
N GLN A 102 -15.04 -4.55 17.68
CA GLN A 102 -15.25 -3.17 18.11
C GLN A 102 -14.00 -2.29 17.98
N GLY A 103 -12.90 -2.84 17.43
CA GLY A 103 -11.61 -2.17 17.39
C GLY A 103 -10.89 -2.19 18.74
N GLY A 104 -9.67 -1.68 18.75
CA GLY A 104 -8.84 -1.57 19.95
C GLY A 104 -7.49 -0.92 19.64
N THR A 105 -6.77 -0.54 20.70
CA THR A 105 -5.39 -0.05 20.58
C THR A 105 -4.43 -1.23 20.58
N MET A 106 -3.57 -1.29 19.58
CA MET A 106 -2.52 -2.31 19.49
C MET A 106 -1.30 -1.81 20.27
N SER A 107 -0.73 -2.63 21.16
CA SER A 107 0.49 -2.31 21.90
C SER A 107 1.66 -3.15 21.39
N GLY A 108 2.77 -2.51 21.05
CA GLY A 108 3.95 -3.16 20.49
C GLY A 108 3.93 -3.27 18.96
N ASN A 109 4.96 -3.90 18.41
CA ASN A 109 5.08 -4.10 16.96
C ASN A 109 4.15 -5.22 16.49
N ILE A 110 3.59 -5.07 15.29
CA ILE A 110 2.80 -6.11 14.62
C ILE A 110 3.61 -6.61 13.44
N ASP A 111 4.02 -7.87 13.52
CA ASP A 111 4.61 -8.57 12.38
C ASP A 111 3.49 -9.24 11.58
N MET A 112 3.39 -8.89 10.30
CA MET A 112 2.39 -9.43 9.37
C MET A 112 2.95 -10.59 8.53
N ASP A 113 4.23 -10.93 8.70
CA ASP A 113 5.00 -11.82 7.82
C ASP A 113 4.83 -11.39 6.35
N LYS A 114 4.13 -12.17 5.52
CA LYS A 114 3.83 -11.85 4.11
C LYS A 114 2.34 -11.71 3.82
N ASN A 115 1.53 -11.47 4.85
CA ASN A 115 0.09 -11.32 4.71
C ASN A 115 -0.30 -9.90 4.26
N ARG A 116 -1.44 -9.81 3.58
CA ARG A 116 -1.92 -8.56 2.97
C ARG A 116 -2.84 -7.79 3.91
N LEU A 117 -2.68 -6.47 3.98
CA LEU A 117 -3.71 -5.56 4.49
C LEU A 117 -4.58 -5.10 3.32
N LEU A 118 -5.90 -5.28 3.44
CA LEU A 118 -6.86 -4.99 2.36
C LEU A 118 -7.88 -3.95 2.82
N LYS A 119 -8.45 -3.21 1.85
CA LYS A 119 -9.55 -2.24 2.06
C LYS A 119 -9.21 -1.08 3.01
N LEU A 120 -7.97 -0.59 2.96
CA LEU A 120 -7.63 0.68 3.60
C LEU A 120 -8.35 1.82 2.87
N PRO A 121 -9.00 2.77 3.59
CA PRO A 121 -9.51 3.99 2.98
C PRO A 121 -8.36 4.87 2.45
N LEU A 122 -8.70 5.89 1.67
CA LEU A 122 -7.71 6.92 1.31
C LEU A 122 -7.35 7.71 2.59
N PRO A 123 -6.05 7.96 2.84
CA PRO A 123 -5.62 8.67 4.04
C PRO A 123 -6.13 10.12 4.01
N THR A 124 -6.64 10.58 5.15
CA THR A 124 -7.11 11.94 5.41
C THR A 124 -6.29 12.64 6.50
N ASP A 125 -5.67 11.87 7.39
CA ASP A 125 -4.74 12.35 8.42
C ASP A 125 -3.30 11.89 8.14
N ASN A 126 -2.33 12.68 8.58
CA ASN A 126 -0.90 12.40 8.37
C ASN A 126 -0.40 11.15 9.10
N GLN A 127 -1.13 10.63 10.08
CA GLN A 127 -0.77 9.43 10.85
C GLN A 127 -1.45 8.16 10.30
N GLU A 128 -2.28 8.28 9.26
CA GLU A 128 -2.93 7.13 8.64
C GLU A 128 -2.00 6.38 7.69
N ALA A 129 -2.21 5.07 7.54
CA ALA A 129 -1.48 4.27 6.57
C ALA A 129 -1.92 4.62 5.14
N ALA A 130 -0.96 4.90 4.26
CA ALA A 130 -1.25 5.19 2.86
C ALA A 130 -1.60 3.90 2.08
N SER A 131 -2.71 3.93 1.35
CA SER A 131 -3.04 2.87 0.39
C SER A 131 -2.18 2.99 -0.87
N LYS A 132 -1.96 1.87 -1.58
CA LYS A 132 -1.17 1.88 -2.84
C LYS A 132 -1.76 2.83 -3.88
N ALA A 133 -3.09 2.87 -3.99
CA ALA A 133 -3.77 3.76 -4.92
C ALA A 133 -3.49 5.24 -4.61
N TYR A 134 -3.44 5.61 -3.32
CA TYR A 134 -3.07 6.96 -2.90
C TYR A 134 -1.62 7.30 -3.29
N THR A 135 -0.68 6.40 -3.00
CA THR A 135 0.74 6.65 -3.32
C THR A 135 1.03 6.69 -4.81
N ASP A 136 0.38 5.83 -5.60
CA ASP A 136 0.57 5.81 -7.05
C ASP A 136 0.05 7.10 -7.69
N ALA A 137 -1.05 7.66 -7.16
CA ALA A 137 -1.62 8.91 -7.65
C ALA A 137 -0.73 10.15 -7.35
N LEU A 138 0.18 10.05 -6.37
CA LEU A 138 1.14 11.13 -6.08
C LEU A 138 2.30 11.18 -7.09
N ILE A 139 2.52 10.12 -7.86
CA ILE A 139 3.55 10.10 -8.90
C ILE A 139 2.96 10.75 -10.15
N LEU A 140 3.21 12.05 -10.31
CA LEU A 140 2.80 12.78 -11.51
C LEU A 140 3.78 12.49 -12.66
N PRO A 141 3.29 12.04 -13.85
CA PRO A 141 4.11 11.98 -15.06
C PRO A 141 4.47 13.39 -15.53
N ALA A 142 5.56 13.53 -16.30
CA ALA A 142 6.02 14.83 -16.82
C ALA A 142 4.97 15.58 -17.66
N THR A 143 4.03 14.86 -18.28
CA THR A 143 2.88 15.41 -19.02
C THR A 143 1.82 16.05 -18.11
N GLN A 144 1.96 15.92 -16.79
CA GLN A 144 1.08 16.55 -15.79
C GLN A 144 1.84 17.57 -14.95
N VAL A 145 3.09 17.89 -15.34
CA VAL A 145 3.86 18.96 -14.71
C VAL A 145 3.81 20.16 -15.63
N GLU A 146 3.06 21.17 -15.21
CA GLU A 146 2.74 22.36 -16.00
C GLU A 146 3.54 23.57 -15.51
N PRO A 147 4.26 24.30 -16.39
CA PRO A 147 4.73 25.65 -16.08
C PRO A 147 3.57 26.64 -15.94
N SER A 148 3.81 27.76 -15.25
CA SER A 148 2.83 28.85 -15.17
C SER A 148 2.56 29.44 -16.56
N HIS A 149 1.28 29.55 -16.94
CA HIS A 149 0.83 30.10 -18.21
C HIS A 149 -0.24 31.18 -18.04
N ILE A 150 -0.51 31.92 -19.12
CA ILE A 150 -1.61 32.89 -19.22
C ILE A 150 -2.63 32.32 -20.20
N ASP A 151 -3.89 32.23 -19.80
CA ASP A 151 -4.92 31.51 -20.57
C ASP A 151 -5.41 32.25 -21.83
N PRO A 152 -5.67 31.53 -22.95
CA PRO A 152 -5.44 30.09 -23.19
C PRO A 152 -4.03 29.82 -23.77
N ALA A 153 -3.31 28.84 -23.21
CA ALA A 153 -2.00 28.42 -23.72
C ALA A 153 -2.10 27.20 -24.63
N THR A 154 -1.40 27.22 -25.77
CA THR A 154 -1.29 26.07 -26.70
C THR A 154 -0.25 25.04 -26.24
N PHE A 155 0.68 25.47 -25.38
CA PHE A 155 1.75 24.67 -24.81
C PHE A 155 1.64 24.83 -23.29
N ASP A 156 1.22 23.78 -22.61
CA ASP A 156 0.80 23.83 -21.21
C ASP A 156 1.65 22.95 -20.29
N ASP A 157 2.38 21.97 -20.83
CA ASP A 157 3.24 21.08 -20.04
C ASP A 157 4.75 21.34 -20.24
N LEU A 158 5.56 20.76 -19.35
CA LEU A 158 7.03 20.82 -19.45
C LEU A 158 7.57 20.14 -20.72
N GLN A 159 6.85 19.14 -21.24
CA GLN A 159 7.29 18.42 -22.43
C GLN A 159 7.25 19.33 -23.66
N ASP A 160 6.20 20.14 -23.78
CA ASP A 160 6.02 21.13 -24.83
C ASP A 160 7.02 22.27 -24.72
N LEU A 161 7.28 22.75 -23.49
CA LEU A 161 8.33 23.74 -23.25
C LEU A 161 9.68 23.25 -23.77
N ILE A 162 10.04 22.00 -23.48
CA ILE A 162 11.30 21.39 -23.94
C ILE A 162 11.29 21.24 -25.47
N ASN A 163 10.18 20.76 -26.05
CA ASN A 163 10.06 20.57 -27.49
C ASN A 163 10.20 21.88 -28.28
N ASN A 164 9.74 22.98 -27.70
CA ASN A 164 9.82 24.31 -28.31
C ASN A 164 11.18 24.99 -28.10
N THR A 165 11.77 24.84 -26.90
CA THR A 165 13.01 25.56 -26.53
C THR A 165 14.29 24.86 -27.01
N MET A 166 14.25 23.54 -27.17
CA MET A 166 15.42 22.77 -27.62
C MET A 166 15.58 22.84 -29.14
N SER A 167 16.85 22.96 -29.57
CA SER A 167 17.25 22.75 -30.97
C SER A 167 16.97 21.29 -31.41
N ALA A 168 17.26 20.96 -32.67
CA ALA A 168 17.05 19.63 -33.28
C ALA A 168 17.54 18.46 -32.41
N GLY A 169 18.61 18.70 -31.67
CA GLY A 169 19.20 17.76 -30.73
C GLY A 169 20.55 18.24 -30.23
N ARG A 170 21.13 17.47 -29.32
CA ARG A 170 22.49 17.63 -28.83
C ARG A 170 23.04 16.27 -28.46
N THR A 171 24.33 16.07 -28.71
CA THR A 171 25.06 14.91 -28.20
C THR A 171 26.29 15.30 -27.42
N THR A 172 26.64 14.42 -26.49
CA THR A 172 27.95 14.33 -25.86
C THR A 172 28.59 13.01 -26.30
N GLY A 173 29.89 13.02 -26.60
CA GLY A 173 30.55 11.91 -27.28
C GLY A 173 30.38 12.00 -28.81
N GLY A 174 30.41 10.87 -29.51
CA GLY A 174 30.33 10.86 -30.98
C GLY A 174 31.59 11.39 -31.65
N LEU A 175 32.77 11.16 -31.06
CA LEU A 175 34.06 11.54 -31.66
C LEU A 175 34.20 10.90 -33.04
N ILE A 176 34.54 11.73 -34.01
CA ILE A 176 34.77 11.32 -35.40
C ILE A 176 36.24 10.98 -35.56
N GLU A 177 36.53 9.72 -35.84
CA GLU A 177 37.89 9.20 -35.98
C GLU A 177 38.06 8.48 -37.33
N ALA A 178 39.28 8.50 -37.85
CA ALA A 178 39.61 7.74 -39.03
C ALA A 178 39.44 6.24 -38.76
N SER A 179 38.74 5.53 -39.65
CA SER A 179 38.82 4.08 -39.66
C SER A 179 40.13 3.66 -40.31
N GLY A 180 40.80 2.64 -39.77
CA GLY A 180 41.97 2.03 -40.42
C GLY A 180 41.63 1.37 -41.77
N ALA A 181 40.35 1.21 -42.10
CA ALA A 181 39.86 0.72 -43.39
C ALA A 181 39.57 1.87 -44.37
N LEU A 182 39.98 1.69 -45.63
CA LEU A 182 39.81 2.69 -46.70
C LEU A 182 38.33 3.06 -46.90
N GLY A 183 37.99 4.33 -46.65
CA GLY A 183 36.70 4.93 -46.99
C GLY A 183 35.59 4.79 -45.93
N SER A 184 35.95 4.44 -44.69
CA SER A 184 35.01 4.40 -43.57
C SER A 184 35.43 5.38 -42.46
N ILE A 185 34.46 5.87 -41.69
CA ILE A 185 34.70 6.70 -40.51
C ILE A 185 34.12 6.01 -39.29
N LYS A 186 34.83 6.12 -38.17
CA LYS A 186 34.34 5.67 -36.86
C LYS A 186 33.71 6.85 -36.15
N VAL A 187 32.50 6.65 -35.63
CA VAL A 187 31.87 7.56 -34.68
C VAL A 187 31.74 6.83 -33.37
N ASN A 188 32.46 7.29 -32.35
CA ASN A 188 32.47 6.63 -31.04
C ASN A 188 31.10 6.70 -30.35
N LEU A 189 30.94 5.94 -29.28
CA LEU A 189 29.75 5.96 -28.44
C LEU A 189 29.32 7.39 -28.08
N GLY A 190 28.02 7.58 -27.93
CA GLY A 190 27.47 8.88 -27.62
C GLY A 190 26.08 8.80 -27.03
N THR A 191 25.74 9.87 -26.32
CA THR A 191 24.46 10.05 -25.65
C THR A 191 23.94 11.44 -25.94
N GLY A 192 22.63 11.60 -25.97
CA GLY A 192 22.06 12.88 -26.34
C GLY A 192 20.55 12.91 -26.36
N PHE A 193 20.04 13.98 -26.96
CA PHE A 193 18.62 14.22 -27.20
C PHE A 193 18.41 14.54 -28.67
N ILE A 194 17.28 14.10 -29.23
CA ILE A 194 16.90 14.38 -30.63
C ILE A 194 15.38 14.46 -30.76
N LYS A 195 14.89 15.32 -31.65
CA LYS A 195 13.45 15.35 -32.01
C LYS A 195 13.09 14.17 -32.88
N THR A 196 11.91 13.60 -32.67
CA THR A 196 11.46 12.41 -33.41
C THR A 196 10.81 12.70 -34.76
N SER A 197 10.45 13.96 -35.04
CA SER A 197 9.76 14.35 -36.27
C SER A 197 10.35 15.65 -36.83
N ASP A 198 10.14 15.87 -38.13
CA ASP A 198 10.47 17.15 -38.79
C ASP A 198 9.38 18.19 -38.51
N SER A 199 9.18 18.46 -37.22
CA SER A 199 8.31 19.53 -36.75
C SER A 199 9.08 20.36 -35.75
N PRO A 200 8.92 21.70 -35.76
CA PRO A 200 9.47 22.57 -34.73
C PRO A 200 9.05 22.13 -33.31
N ASN A 201 7.86 21.51 -33.17
CA ASN A 201 7.31 21.01 -31.90
C ASN A 201 7.37 19.47 -31.79
N GLY A 202 8.28 18.82 -32.51
CA GLY A 202 8.46 17.37 -32.43
C GLY A 202 8.89 16.92 -31.03
N LEU A 203 8.44 15.73 -30.62
CA LEU A 203 8.80 15.15 -29.32
C LEU A 203 10.31 14.95 -29.21
N THR A 204 10.92 15.53 -28.19
CA THR A 204 12.35 15.39 -27.89
C THR A 204 12.57 14.15 -27.04
N ARG A 205 13.41 13.22 -27.50
CA ARG A 205 13.74 11.99 -26.76
C ARG A 205 15.22 11.88 -26.47
N SER A 206 15.55 11.40 -25.28
CA SER A 206 16.91 10.98 -24.94
C SER A 206 17.27 9.67 -25.63
N PHE A 207 18.52 9.52 -26.05
CA PHE A 207 19.03 8.30 -26.65
C PHE A 207 20.49 8.05 -26.27
N ASN A 208 20.86 6.78 -26.30
CA ASN A 208 22.23 6.30 -26.16
C ASN A 208 22.53 5.37 -27.34
N TRP A 209 23.67 5.56 -28.01
CA TRP A 209 24.25 4.51 -28.86
C TRP A 209 25.56 4.06 -28.19
N SER A 210 25.54 2.82 -27.70
CA SER A 210 26.58 2.26 -26.82
C SER A 210 27.86 1.85 -27.55
N ASP A 211 27.78 1.63 -28.86
CA ASP A 211 28.87 1.08 -29.65
C ASP A 211 29.43 2.12 -30.63
N THR A 212 30.72 1.99 -30.97
CA THR A 212 31.31 2.77 -32.07
C THR A 212 30.65 2.36 -33.39
N VAL A 213 30.01 3.31 -34.06
CA VAL A 213 29.33 3.11 -35.32
C VAL A 213 30.30 3.36 -36.47
N ILE A 214 30.39 2.42 -37.41
CA ILE A 214 31.12 2.61 -38.66
C ILE A 214 30.16 3.26 -39.65
N VAL A 215 30.42 4.53 -39.95
CA VAL A 215 29.61 5.30 -40.89
C VAL A 215 30.13 5.07 -42.31
N HIS A 216 29.20 4.66 -43.16
CA HIS A 216 29.40 4.45 -44.58
C HIS A 216 28.72 5.59 -45.37
N GLY A 217 29.31 6.02 -46.48
CA GLY A 217 28.71 7.04 -47.37
C GLY A 217 27.56 6.50 -48.23
N ALA A 218 26.90 7.40 -48.95
CA ALA A 218 25.65 7.13 -49.71
C ALA A 218 25.81 6.23 -50.95
N LEU A 219 27.03 5.91 -51.38
CA LEU A 219 27.35 5.04 -52.52
C LEU A 219 28.39 3.99 -52.08
N PRO A 220 28.38 2.79 -52.69
CA PRO A 220 28.37 1.51 -51.98
C PRO A 220 29.38 1.46 -50.82
N ALA A 221 28.86 1.74 -49.63
CA ALA A 221 29.55 1.59 -48.36
C ALA A 221 30.83 2.44 -48.14
N LYS A 222 31.06 3.51 -48.92
CA LYS A 222 32.26 4.36 -48.76
C LYS A 222 31.93 5.84 -48.82
N ILE A 223 32.73 6.60 -48.07
CA ILE A 223 32.74 8.06 -48.11
C ILE A 223 33.34 8.52 -49.43
N ILE A 224 32.74 9.55 -50.02
CA ILE A 224 33.11 10.01 -51.36
C ILE A 224 34.40 10.83 -51.28
N ASP A 225 35.38 10.44 -52.09
CA ASP A 225 36.67 11.13 -52.21
C ASP A 225 36.52 12.45 -52.98
N LYS A 226 37.34 13.43 -52.60
CA LYS A 226 37.35 14.83 -53.06
C LYS A 226 36.03 15.58 -52.84
N ALA A 227 35.26 15.16 -51.85
CA ALA A 227 34.00 15.78 -51.49
C ALA A 227 33.90 16.03 -49.98
N ALA A 228 33.16 17.08 -49.61
CA ALA A 228 32.77 17.30 -48.23
C ALA A 228 31.64 16.33 -47.87
N ASN A 229 31.86 15.51 -46.85
CA ASN A 229 30.88 14.58 -46.31
C ASN A 229 30.43 15.07 -44.92
N TYR A 230 29.13 15.27 -44.75
CA TYR A 230 28.52 15.68 -43.50
C TYR A 230 28.08 14.46 -42.72
N ILE A 231 28.57 14.33 -41.49
CA ILE A 231 28.15 13.29 -40.56
C ILE A 231 27.05 13.88 -39.71
N TYR A 232 25.88 13.26 -39.71
CA TYR A 232 24.69 13.72 -39.00
C TYR A 232 24.05 12.57 -38.26
N ILE A 233 23.25 12.89 -37.25
CA ILE A 233 22.41 11.92 -36.57
C ILE A 233 21.00 12.08 -37.09
N ASP A 234 20.36 10.95 -37.35
CA ASP A 234 19.02 10.86 -37.89
C ASP A 234 18.15 9.93 -37.04
N TYR A 235 16.96 10.41 -36.69
CA TYR A 235 15.90 9.59 -36.14
C TYR A 235 14.91 9.21 -37.24
N SER A 236 15.15 8.12 -37.97
CA SER A 236 14.19 7.60 -38.96
C SER A 236 13.28 6.51 -38.39
N ALA A 237 13.78 5.71 -37.44
CA ALA A 237 13.08 4.75 -36.58
C ALA A 237 14.10 4.07 -35.64
N GLY A 238 13.71 3.71 -34.41
CA GLY A 238 14.59 2.99 -33.48
C GLY A 238 15.59 3.89 -32.73
N VAL A 239 16.79 3.37 -32.43
CA VAL A 239 17.85 4.15 -31.78
C VAL A 239 18.53 5.04 -32.84
N PRO A 240 18.64 6.37 -32.63
CA PRO A 240 19.33 7.24 -33.58
C PRO A 240 20.78 6.79 -33.79
N VAL A 241 21.20 6.75 -35.05
CA VAL A 241 22.55 6.34 -35.45
C VAL A 241 23.21 7.41 -36.33
N PRO A 242 24.54 7.58 -36.26
CA PRO A 242 25.26 8.44 -37.18
C PRO A 242 25.18 7.95 -38.63
N LYS A 243 24.90 8.87 -39.56
CA LYS A 243 24.84 8.67 -41.02
C LYS A 243 25.69 9.72 -41.73
N ALA A 244 25.98 9.51 -43.02
CA ALA A 244 26.73 10.45 -43.85
C ALA A 244 25.99 10.83 -45.14
N THR A 245 26.09 12.11 -45.53
CA THR A 245 25.60 12.64 -46.81
C THR A 245 26.61 13.63 -47.38
N THR A 246 26.67 13.77 -48.71
CA THR A 246 27.44 14.82 -49.37
C THR A 246 26.63 16.09 -49.60
N ASP A 247 25.29 15.96 -49.62
CA ASP A 247 24.40 17.10 -49.77
C ASP A 247 23.95 17.61 -48.41
N ARG A 248 24.27 18.87 -48.11
CA ARG A 248 23.85 19.51 -46.87
C ARG A 248 22.34 19.83 -46.88
N ALA A 249 21.75 20.04 -48.05
CA ALA A 249 20.35 20.43 -48.17
C ALA A 249 19.38 19.30 -47.80
N THR A 250 19.83 18.05 -47.82
CA THR A 250 19.02 16.89 -47.42
C THR A 250 18.94 16.71 -45.90
N ILE A 251 19.64 17.52 -45.11
CA ILE A 251 19.64 17.43 -43.65
C ILE A 251 18.50 18.28 -43.10
N GLU A 252 17.47 17.63 -42.57
CA GLU A 252 16.31 18.27 -41.93
C GLU A 252 16.72 18.87 -40.58
N PHE A 253 16.68 20.20 -40.45
CA PHE A 253 17.18 20.89 -39.25
C PHE A 253 16.36 20.66 -37.98
N ASN A 254 15.18 20.05 -38.04
CA ASN A 254 14.40 19.77 -36.83
C ASN A 254 14.65 18.36 -36.29
N ARG A 255 14.75 17.37 -37.19
CA ARG A 255 14.89 15.93 -36.84
C ARG A 255 16.32 15.43 -36.93
N MET A 256 17.21 16.18 -37.57
CA MET A 256 18.60 15.82 -37.80
C MET A 256 19.52 16.96 -37.37
N PHE A 257 20.73 16.61 -36.92
CA PHE A 257 21.79 17.58 -36.69
C PHE A 257 23.16 17.01 -37.04
N THR A 258 24.04 17.90 -37.48
CA THR A 258 25.39 17.55 -37.93
C THR A 258 26.36 17.44 -36.75
N LEU A 259 27.08 16.33 -36.65
CA LEU A 259 28.20 16.15 -35.73
C LEU A 259 29.47 16.81 -36.24
N GLY A 260 29.72 16.75 -37.55
CA GLY A 260 30.93 17.29 -38.14
C GLY A 260 31.00 17.10 -39.65
N ARG A 261 32.05 17.66 -40.24
CA ARG A 261 32.34 17.56 -41.67
C ARG A 261 33.68 16.88 -41.87
N VAL A 262 33.71 15.88 -42.73
CA VAL A 262 34.93 15.17 -43.12
C VAL A 262 35.16 15.31 -44.61
N TYR A 263 36.38 15.69 -44.96
CA TYR A 263 36.85 15.74 -46.33
C TYR A 263 37.87 14.63 -46.52
N ARG A 264 37.71 13.87 -47.60
CA ARG A 264 38.63 12.82 -48.01
C ARG A 264 39.06 13.08 -49.44
#